data_AF-A0A845R1X3-F1
#
_entry.id   AF-A0A845R1X3-F1
#
_cell.length_a   1.000
_cell.length_b   1.000
_cell.length_c   1.000
_cell.angle_alpha   90.00
_cell.angle_beta   90.00
_cell.angle_gamma   90.00
#
_symmetry.space_group_name_H-M   'P 1'
#
loop_
_entity.id
_entity.type
_entity.pdbx_description
1 polymer ?
#
loop_
_entity_poly.entity_id
_entity_poly.type
_entity_poly.pdbx_seq_one_letter_code
_entity_poly.pdbx_strand_id
1 'polypeptide(L)'
;MFKKLDKLSKKVPWSKQLFSMKNRFPNFEFHSVNTTNKHFIGELQPTKDSPKYRVKILYRTNKKPKVYVLEPEILDSAPHRYSDNSLCLYYPDDLSFDQYSVIADTIIPWTIEWLYFYEIWLEDNVWWGKEAPHYIYEDK
;
A
#
# COMPACT_ATOMS: atom_id res chain seq x y z
N MET A 1 -11.18 36.45 -16.34
CA MET A 1 -12.15 35.47 -15.82
C MET A 1 -11.85 34.12 -16.47
N PHE A 2 -10.86 33.40 -15.94
CA PHE A 2 -10.50 32.07 -16.47
C PHE A 2 -11.56 31.07 -16.03
N LYS A 3 -12.26 30.46 -16.99
CA LYS A 3 -13.13 29.32 -16.72
C LYS A 3 -12.27 28.23 -16.08
N LYS A 4 -12.50 27.97 -14.78
CA LYS A 4 -12.14 26.70 -14.15
C LYS A 4 -12.75 25.62 -15.03
N LEU A 5 -11.95 25.02 -15.90
CA LEU A 5 -12.32 23.78 -16.55
C LEU A 5 -12.42 22.77 -15.41
N ASP A 6 -13.66 22.42 -15.09
CA ASP A 6 -14.04 21.29 -14.27
C ASP A 6 -13.22 20.07 -14.69
N LYS A 7 -12.11 19.81 -14.00
CA LYS A 7 -11.57 18.46 -13.86
C LYS A 7 -12.56 17.73 -12.97
N LEU A 8 -13.69 17.32 -13.54
CA LEU A 8 -14.49 16.22 -13.01
C LEU A 8 -13.66 14.96 -13.22
N SER A 9 -12.65 14.75 -12.35
CA SER A 9 -11.80 13.58 -12.35
C SER A 9 -12.68 12.38 -12.01
N LYS A 10 -12.88 11.52 -13.01
CA LYS A 10 -13.59 10.25 -12.84
C LYS A 10 -12.67 9.30 -12.11
N LYS A 11 -13.18 8.71 -11.02
CA LYS A 11 -12.51 7.66 -10.23
C LYS A 11 -11.94 6.60 -11.16
N VAL A 12 -10.75 6.07 -10.87
CA VAL A 12 -10.17 5.01 -11.71
C VAL A 12 -11.14 3.81 -11.73
N PRO A 13 -11.61 3.40 -12.91
CA PRO A 13 -12.55 2.29 -13.00
C PRO A 13 -11.85 0.98 -12.62
N TRP A 14 -12.62 0.05 -12.05
CA TRP A 14 -12.09 -1.25 -11.66
C TRP A 14 -11.50 -2.03 -12.83
N SER A 15 -12.01 -1.85 -14.05
CA SER A 15 -11.42 -2.43 -15.27
C SER A 15 -9.98 -1.99 -15.50
N LYS A 16 -9.66 -0.72 -15.24
CA LYS A 16 -8.28 -0.20 -15.33
C LYS A 16 -7.40 -0.76 -14.21
N GLN A 17 -7.92 -0.86 -12.97
CA GLN A 17 -7.18 -1.50 -11.88
C GLN A 17 -6.83 -2.96 -12.24
N LEU A 18 -7.81 -3.74 -12.71
CA LEU A 18 -7.59 -5.14 -13.12
C LEU A 18 -6.62 -5.27 -14.29
N PHE A 19 -6.76 -4.42 -15.31
CA PHE A 19 -5.88 -4.44 -16.47
C PHE A 19 -4.42 -4.16 -16.07
N SER A 20 -4.19 -3.10 -15.28
CA SER A 20 -2.84 -2.76 -14.82
C SER A 20 -2.24 -3.84 -13.92
N MET A 21 -3.02 -4.39 -12.99
CA MET A 21 -2.60 -5.48 -12.12
C MET A 21 -2.24 -6.74 -12.93
N LYS A 22 -3.14 -7.18 -13.84
CA LYS A 22 -2.92 -8.36 -14.67
C LYS A 22 -1.66 -8.26 -15.54
N ASN A 23 -1.36 -7.08 -16.08
CA ASN A 23 -0.22 -6.92 -16.98
C ASN A 23 1.12 -6.77 -16.24
N ARG A 24 1.13 -6.16 -15.05
CA ARG A 24 2.37 -5.80 -14.34
C ARG A 24 2.69 -6.69 -13.17
N PHE A 25 1.66 -7.26 -12.54
CA PHE A 25 1.75 -8.13 -11.38
C PHE A 25 0.84 -9.36 -11.59
N PRO A 26 1.11 -10.18 -12.63
CA PRO A 26 0.25 -11.31 -13.01
C PRO A 26 0.14 -12.39 -11.93
N ASN A 27 1.03 -12.38 -10.94
CA ASN A 27 1.01 -13.27 -9.78
C ASN A 27 0.04 -12.82 -8.67
N PHE A 28 -0.62 -11.66 -8.83
CA PHE A 28 -1.68 -11.23 -7.92
C PHE A 28 -3.05 -11.70 -8.42
N GLU A 29 -3.71 -12.51 -7.61
CA GLU A 29 -5.08 -12.96 -7.80
C GLU A 29 -6.07 -11.90 -7.33
N PHE A 30 -7.15 -11.73 -8.09
CA PHE A 30 -8.23 -10.80 -7.76
C PHE A 30 -9.41 -11.53 -7.11
N HIS A 31 -9.89 -11.02 -5.99
CA HIS A 31 -11.04 -11.56 -5.26
C HIS A 31 -12.07 -10.46 -4.98
N SER A 32 -13.33 -10.73 -5.31
CA SER A 32 -14.47 -9.85 -5.04
C SER A 32 -15.44 -10.55 -4.10
N VAL A 33 -15.49 -10.14 -2.84
CA VAL A 33 -16.43 -10.69 -1.85
C VAL A 33 -17.83 -10.13 -2.08
N ASN A 34 -17.91 -8.82 -2.40
CA ASN A 34 -19.14 -8.16 -2.81
C ASN A 34 -18.81 -6.94 -3.68
N THR A 35 -19.81 -6.12 -4.03
CA THR A 35 -19.64 -4.93 -4.89
C THR A 35 -18.64 -3.91 -4.36
N THR A 36 -18.43 -3.87 -3.04
CA THR A 36 -17.58 -2.90 -2.33
C THR A 36 -16.31 -3.49 -1.75
N ASN A 37 -16.29 -4.79 -1.41
CA ASN A 37 -15.17 -5.49 -0.79
C ASN A 37 -14.41 -6.30 -1.81
N LYS A 38 -13.28 -5.74 -2.24
CA LYS A 38 -12.41 -6.30 -3.26
C LYS A 38 -10.99 -6.30 -2.76
N HIS A 39 -10.25 -7.35 -3.09
CA HIS A 39 -8.85 -7.45 -2.70
C HIS A 39 -8.03 -8.19 -3.73
N PHE A 40 -6.73 -7.96 -3.68
CA PHE A 40 -5.74 -8.75 -4.38
C PHE A 40 -4.90 -9.53 -3.38
N ILE A 41 -4.50 -10.76 -3.73
CA ILE A 41 -3.52 -11.55 -2.99
C ILE A 41 -2.42 -11.97 -3.96
N GLY A 42 -1.17 -11.75 -3.61
CA GLY A 42 -0.04 -12.14 -4.44
C GLY A 42 1.27 -12.11 -3.68
N GLU A 43 2.36 -12.38 -4.39
CA GLU A 43 3.71 -12.39 -3.81
C GLU A 43 4.49 -11.13 -4.20
N LEU A 44 5.26 -10.60 -3.27
CA LEU A 44 6.27 -9.56 -3.51
C LEU A 44 7.62 -10.05 -3.00
N GLN A 45 8.69 -9.66 -3.69
CA GLN A 45 10.06 -9.96 -3.30
C GLN A 45 10.86 -8.67 -3.48
N PRO A 46 11.19 -7.94 -2.39
CA PRO A 46 11.80 -6.61 -2.49
C PRO A 46 13.15 -6.61 -3.20
N THR A 47 13.98 -7.61 -2.91
CA THR A 47 15.23 -7.88 -3.60
C THR A 47 15.29 -9.34 -4.08
N LYS A 48 16.37 -9.73 -4.75
CA LYS A 48 16.55 -11.14 -5.19
C LYS A 48 16.80 -12.09 -4.02
N ASP A 49 17.38 -11.58 -2.93
CA ASP A 49 17.78 -12.35 -1.76
C ASP A 49 16.72 -12.29 -0.65
N SER A 50 15.79 -11.34 -0.74
CA SER A 50 14.64 -11.23 0.15
C SER A 50 13.77 -12.50 0.11
N PRO A 51 13.12 -12.88 1.22
CA PRO A 51 12.06 -13.88 1.17
C PRO A 51 10.89 -13.37 0.33
N LYS A 52 10.04 -14.30 -0.09
CA LYS A 52 8.79 -13.93 -0.74
C LYS A 52 7.73 -13.60 0.30
N TYR A 53 7.13 -12.42 0.16
CA TYR A 53 6.03 -11.96 0.99
C TYR A 53 4.71 -12.15 0.28
N ARG A 54 3.84 -12.98 0.87
CA ARG A 54 2.45 -13.08 0.48
C ARG A 54 1.68 -11.90 1.05
N VAL A 55 1.14 -11.06 0.18
CA VAL A 55 0.54 -9.77 0.52
C VAL A 55 -0.91 -9.73 0.10
N LYS A 56 -1.76 -9.17 0.96
CA LYS A 56 -3.16 -8.85 0.70
C LYS A 56 -3.37 -7.35 0.59
N ILE A 57 -3.84 -6.89 -0.57
CA ILE A 57 -4.24 -5.50 -0.81
C ILE A 57 -5.77 -5.42 -0.78
N LEU A 58 -6.34 -4.94 0.32
CA LEU A 58 -7.77 -4.70 0.46
C LEU A 58 -8.12 -3.31 -0.10
N TYR A 59 -8.88 -3.26 -1.19
CA TYR A 59 -9.33 -1.99 -1.79
C TYR A 59 -10.85 -1.88 -1.84
N ARG A 60 -11.41 -1.17 -0.84
CA ARG A 60 -12.84 -0.90 -0.76
C ARG A 60 -13.23 0.34 -1.54
N THR A 61 -14.40 0.33 -2.17
CA THR A 61 -14.96 1.51 -2.85
C THR A 61 -14.99 2.72 -1.89
N ASN A 62 -14.35 3.83 -2.28
CA ASN A 62 -14.31 5.11 -1.54
C ASN A 62 -13.53 5.03 -0.21
N LYS A 63 -12.63 4.05 -0.08
CA LYS A 63 -11.69 3.96 1.04
C LYS A 63 -10.27 3.83 0.47
N LYS A 64 -9.30 4.29 1.25
CA LYS A 64 -7.87 4.07 0.99
C LYS A 64 -7.58 2.56 1.03
N PRO A 65 -6.74 2.02 0.12
CA PRO A 65 -6.29 0.63 0.20
C PRO A 65 -5.61 0.36 1.54
N LYS A 66 -5.85 -0.82 2.09
CA LYS A 66 -5.09 -1.36 3.23
C LYS A 66 -4.26 -2.54 2.75
N VAL A 67 -3.01 -2.60 3.19
CA VAL A 67 -2.09 -3.67 2.82
C VAL A 67 -1.72 -4.46 4.06
N TYR A 68 -1.82 -5.78 3.96
CA TYR A 68 -1.47 -6.72 5.00
C TYR A 68 -0.44 -7.71 4.44
N VAL A 69 0.60 -8.00 5.21
CA VAL A 69 1.48 -9.12 4.93
C VAL A 69 0.88 -10.34 5.61
N LEU A 70 0.62 -11.39 4.83
CA LEU A 70 0.07 -12.64 5.33
C LEU A 70 1.20 -13.56 5.79
N GLU A 71 2.25 -13.69 4.97
CA GLU A 71 3.38 -14.58 5.20
C GLU A 71 4.66 -13.99 4.54
N PRO A 72 5.85 -14.11 5.14
CA PRO A 72 6.05 -14.39 6.56
C PRO A 72 5.42 -13.30 7.44
N GLU A 73 5.16 -13.62 8.69
CA GLU A 73 4.60 -12.66 9.63
C GLU A 73 5.59 -11.51 9.89
N ILE A 74 5.04 -10.29 9.97
CA ILE A 74 5.81 -9.09 10.31
C ILE A 74 5.84 -8.96 11.83
N LEU A 75 7.02 -8.69 12.41
CA LEU A 75 7.15 -8.49 13.84
C LEU A 75 6.20 -7.38 14.33
N ASP A 76 5.56 -7.60 15.46
CA ASP A 76 4.62 -6.63 16.05
C ASP A 76 5.29 -5.33 16.48
N SER A 77 6.59 -5.38 16.79
CA SER A 77 7.41 -4.20 17.07
C SER A 77 7.84 -3.42 15.83
N ALA A 78 7.54 -3.92 14.63
CA ALA A 78 7.90 -3.22 13.39
C ALA A 78 7.24 -1.83 13.37
N PRO A 79 8.00 -0.77 13.08
CA PRO A 79 7.46 0.57 12.97
C PRO A 79 6.54 0.68 11.75
N HIS A 80 5.84 1.81 11.61
CA HIS A 80 5.03 2.11 10.42
C HIS A 80 3.96 1.05 10.11
N ARG A 81 3.32 0.56 11.18
CA ARG A 81 2.09 -0.24 11.14
C ARG A 81 0.96 0.48 11.85
N TYR A 82 -0.25 0.31 11.34
CA TYR A 82 -1.47 0.69 12.06
C TYR A 82 -1.84 -0.39 13.09
N SER A 83 -2.71 -0.02 14.04
CA SER A 83 -3.21 -0.92 15.09
C SER A 83 -3.99 -2.15 14.58
N ASP A 84 -4.41 -2.14 13.31
CA ASP A 84 -5.03 -3.29 12.66
C ASP A 84 -4.03 -4.17 11.87
N ASN A 85 -2.73 -3.95 12.08
CA ASN A 85 -1.62 -4.62 11.40
C ASN A 85 -1.50 -4.31 9.90
N SER A 86 -2.23 -3.31 9.39
CA SER A 86 -1.97 -2.82 8.03
C SER A 86 -0.74 -1.92 7.97
N LEU A 87 -0.05 -1.96 6.83
CA LEU A 87 1.16 -1.16 6.60
C LEU A 87 0.84 0.33 6.43
N CYS A 88 1.67 1.19 7.03
CA CYS A 88 1.69 2.62 6.75
C CYS A 88 2.59 2.89 5.54
N LEU A 89 1.98 3.01 4.35
CA LEU A 89 2.71 3.11 3.08
C LEU A 89 2.98 4.54 2.59
N TYR A 90 2.23 5.52 3.09
CA TYR A 90 2.32 6.92 2.67
C TYR A 90 1.67 7.81 3.73
N TYR A 91 2.02 9.10 3.73
CA TYR A 91 1.43 10.05 4.64
C TYR A 91 0.02 10.44 4.18
N PRO A 92 -1.06 10.13 4.93
CA PRO A 92 -2.43 10.33 4.44
C PRO A 92 -2.78 11.75 4.01
N ASP A 93 -2.09 12.76 4.56
CA ASP A 93 -2.39 14.18 4.37
C ASP A 93 -1.57 14.84 3.25
N ASP A 94 -0.55 14.17 2.69
CA ASP A 94 0.19 14.68 1.53
C ASP A 94 -0.55 14.46 0.19
N LEU A 95 -1.72 13.80 0.23
CA LEU A 95 -2.56 13.47 -0.94
C LEU A 95 -1.82 12.65 -2.03
N SER A 96 -0.71 12.01 -1.70
CA SER A 96 0.08 11.14 -2.60
C SER A 96 -0.73 9.97 -3.16
N PHE A 97 -1.76 9.53 -2.43
CA PHE A 97 -2.76 8.59 -2.91
C PHE A 97 -4.16 9.16 -2.82
N ASP A 98 -4.87 9.11 -3.95
CA ASP A 98 -6.29 9.39 -4.01
C ASP A 98 -7.05 8.33 -4.82
N GLN A 99 -8.35 8.51 -4.98
CA GLN A 99 -9.21 7.60 -5.74
C GLN A 99 -8.91 7.55 -7.27
N TYR A 100 -7.95 8.37 -7.73
CA TYR A 100 -7.44 8.41 -9.10
C TYR A 100 -6.12 7.65 -9.25
N SER A 101 -5.55 7.15 -8.15
CA SER A 101 -4.34 6.34 -8.16
C SER A 101 -4.62 4.89 -8.58
N VAL A 102 -3.69 4.32 -9.35
CA VAL A 102 -3.69 2.91 -9.77
C VAL A 102 -2.85 2.11 -8.78
N ILE A 103 -3.37 0.99 -8.26
CA ILE A 103 -2.68 0.15 -7.25
C ILE A 103 -1.31 -0.28 -7.75
N ALA A 104 -1.23 -0.72 -9.00
CA ALA A 104 0.01 -1.16 -9.64
C ALA A 104 1.05 -0.03 -9.75
N ASP A 105 0.64 1.25 -9.82
CA ASP A 105 1.55 2.40 -9.95
C ASP A 105 1.98 2.99 -8.61
N THR A 106 1.28 2.66 -7.51
CA THR A 106 1.44 3.33 -6.20
C THR A 106 1.62 2.32 -5.08
N ILE A 107 0.53 1.65 -4.69
CA ILE A 107 0.47 0.75 -3.55
C ILE A 107 1.47 -0.39 -3.64
N ILE A 108 1.63 -1.02 -4.81
CA ILE A 108 2.60 -2.12 -4.94
C ILE A 108 4.04 -1.63 -4.80
N PRO A 109 4.52 -0.62 -5.56
CA PRO A 109 5.84 -0.04 -5.35
C PRO A 109 6.12 0.38 -3.90
N TRP A 110 5.17 1.04 -3.23
CA TRP A 110 5.35 1.42 -1.82
C TRP A 110 5.36 0.23 -0.87
N THR A 111 4.60 -0.82 -1.17
CA THR A 111 4.67 -2.06 -0.36
C THR A 111 6.04 -2.72 -0.51
N ILE A 112 6.59 -2.75 -1.73
CA ILE A 112 7.95 -3.25 -1.98
C ILE A 112 8.98 -2.43 -1.20
N GLU A 113 8.89 -1.11 -1.26
CA GLU A 113 9.78 -0.20 -0.52
C GLU A 113 9.66 -0.38 1.00
N TRP A 114 8.44 -0.49 1.52
CA TRP A 114 8.21 -0.74 2.94
C TRP A 114 8.83 -2.07 3.39
N LEU A 115 8.65 -3.14 2.62
CA LEU A 115 9.23 -4.45 2.91
C LEU A 115 10.77 -4.43 2.85
N TYR A 116 11.35 -3.69 1.90
CA TYR A 116 12.79 -3.48 1.84
C TYR A 116 13.34 -2.81 3.11
N PHE A 117 12.69 -1.72 3.55
CA PHE A 117 13.11 -1.04 4.78
C PHE A 117 12.81 -1.83 6.05
N TYR A 118 11.79 -2.69 6.03
CA TYR A 118 11.55 -3.64 7.11
C TYR A 118 12.69 -4.65 7.24
N GLU A 119 13.21 -5.19 6.13
CA GLU A 119 14.36 -6.10 6.15
C GLU A 119 15.60 -5.43 6.77
N ILE A 120 15.90 -4.18 6.39
CA ILE A 120 17.01 -3.42 7.00
C ILE A 120 16.74 -3.12 8.48
N TRP A 121 15.50 -2.77 8.83
CA TRP A 121 15.13 -2.51 10.21
C TRP A 121 15.31 -3.75 11.10
N LEU A 122 15.09 -4.96 10.59
CA LEU A 122 15.37 -6.20 11.33
C LEU A 122 16.86 -6.35 11.71
N GLU A 123 17.77 -5.78 10.91
CA GLU A 123 19.21 -5.83 11.13
C GLU A 123 19.70 -4.69 12.04
N ASP A 124 19.29 -3.47 11.73
CA ASP A 124 19.83 -2.25 12.36
C ASP A 124 18.98 -1.74 13.53
N ASN A 125 17.72 -2.20 13.64
CA ASN A 125 16.70 -1.64 14.52
C ASN A 125 16.44 -0.13 14.28
N VAL A 126 16.81 0.37 13.09
CA VAL A 126 16.61 1.75 12.63
C VAL A 126 15.76 1.75 11.37
N TRP A 127 14.72 2.59 11.32
CA TRP A 127 13.90 2.73 10.13
C TRP A 127 14.52 3.74 9.16
N TRP A 128 14.99 3.25 8.01
CA TRP A 128 15.62 4.08 6.99
C TRP A 128 14.66 4.59 5.91
N GLY A 129 13.40 4.17 5.97
CA GLY A 129 12.37 4.63 5.05
C GLY A 129 12.00 6.08 5.30
N LYS A 130 11.54 6.77 4.24
CA LYS A 130 11.01 8.13 4.39
C LYS A 130 9.80 8.10 5.31
N GLU A 131 9.80 8.97 6.31
CA GLU A 131 8.68 9.14 7.23
C GLU A 131 8.29 10.61 7.32
N ALA A 132 7.00 10.86 7.50
CA ALA A 132 6.52 12.18 7.90
C ALA A 132 6.86 12.39 9.38
N PRO A 133 7.04 13.64 9.85
CA PRO A 133 7.26 13.91 11.25
C PRO A 133 6.10 13.35 12.09
N HIS A 134 6.41 12.38 12.95
CA HIS A 134 5.49 11.94 13.99
C HIS A 134 5.77 12.78 15.22
N TYR A 135 4.89 13.74 15.54
CA TYR A 135 4.99 14.45 16.81
C TYR A 135 4.81 13.42 17.93
N ILE A 136 5.88 13.17 18.67
CA ILE A 136 5.80 12.46 19.94
C ILE A 136 5.07 13.42 20.87
N TYR A 137 3.81 13.12 21.19
CA TYR A 137 3.22 13.70 22.39
C TYR A 137 3.93 13.00 23.54
N GLU A 138 4.94 13.66 24.11
CA GLU A 138 5.47 13.25 25.41
C GLU A 138 4.29 13.25 26.38
N ASP A 139 3.92 12.06 26.85
CA ASP A 139 3.00 11.91 27.97
C ASP A 139 3.56 12.73 29.15
N LYS A 140 2.89 13.84 29.46
CA LYS A 140 3.16 14.67 30.65
C LYS A 140 2.51 14.08 31.88
#